data_AF-A0A183BIT1-F1
#
_entry.id   AF-A0A183BIT1-F1
#
_cell.length_a   1.000
_cell.length_b   1.000
_cell.length_c   1.000
_cell.angle_alpha   90.00
_cell.angle_beta   90.00
_cell.angle_gamma   90.00
#
_symmetry.space_group_name_H-M   'P 1'
#
loop_
_entity.id
_entity.type
_entity.pdbx_description
1 polymer ?
#
loop_
_entity_poly.entity_id
_entity_poly.type
_entity_poly.pdbx_seq_one_letter_code
_entity_poly.pdbx_strand_id
1 'polypeptide(L)'
;FEHFLLIFCTASTNQQIEQFCGFVERKIRQQLAHLDTLLEKFIDYSHLKPTDDTDWTNNGKCPEKVRSRNKNLGLPFCKFWIVGLKTKENIGTDNKIFLMELKKELGEKLEKEFDAKIYKEYEVKVLKEWYCQNIKLHSQYAEAAELAQFL
;
A
#
# COMPACT_ATOMS: atom_id res chain seq x y z
N PHE A 1 9.22 -3.38 13.86
CA PHE A 1 7.76 -3.40 13.68
C PHE A 1 7.34 -4.86 13.50
N GLU A 2 6.24 -5.29 14.14
CA GLU A 2 5.68 -6.64 13.97
C GLU A 2 4.60 -6.68 12.87
N HIS A 3 4.01 -5.52 12.59
CA HIS A 3 2.92 -5.31 11.66
C HIS A 3 3.35 -4.35 10.56
N PHE A 4 2.97 -4.66 9.33
CA PHE A 4 3.33 -3.90 8.15
C PHE A 4 2.13 -3.67 7.24
N LEU A 5 2.17 -2.53 6.55
CA LEU A 5 1.33 -2.23 5.41
C LEU A 5 2.22 -2.19 4.17
N LEU A 6 1.83 -2.95 3.15
CA LEU A 6 2.47 -3.02 1.85
C LEU A 6 1.59 -2.33 0.82
N ILE A 7 2.12 -1.30 0.19
CA ILE A 7 1.40 -0.49 -0.80
C ILE A 7 2.02 -0.80 -2.16
N PHE A 8 1.26 -1.37 -3.07
CA PHE A 8 1.70 -1.74 -4.41
C PHE A 8 1.06 -0.81 -5.43
N CYS A 9 1.89 -0.22 -6.28
CA CYS A 9 1.47 0.56 -7.43
C CYS A 9 1.94 -0.17 -8.69
N THR A 10 1.03 -0.51 -9.59
CA THR A 10 1.31 -1.23 -10.83
C THR A 10 0.81 -0.46 -12.04
N ALA A 11 1.49 -0.63 -13.18
CA ALA A 11 1.10 -0.01 -14.44
C ALA A 11 1.56 -0.86 -15.64
N SER A 12 0.94 -0.62 -16.79
CA SER A 12 1.29 -1.35 -18.03
C SER A 12 2.48 -0.76 -18.79
N THR A 13 2.86 0.49 -18.52
CA THR A 13 4.00 1.15 -19.16
C THR A 13 4.90 1.86 -18.15
N ASN A 14 6.17 2.04 -18.49
CA ASN A 14 7.11 2.81 -17.68
C ASN A 14 6.66 4.28 -17.50
N GLN A 15 6.06 4.89 -18.52
CA GLN A 15 5.56 6.26 -18.37
C GLN A 15 4.42 6.33 -17.34
N GLN A 16 3.49 5.37 -17.37
CA GLN A 16 2.41 5.29 -16.40
C GLN A 16 2.93 5.00 -14.99
N ILE A 17 3.99 4.19 -14.84
CA ILE A 17 4.56 3.93 -13.52
C ILE A 17 5.16 5.18 -12.90
N GLU A 18 5.91 5.97 -13.67
CA GLU A 18 6.49 7.21 -13.16
C GLU A 18 5.42 8.25 -12.80
N GLN A 19 4.41 8.42 -13.65
CA GLN A 19 3.32 9.38 -13.41
C GLN A 19 2.44 8.97 -12.22
N PHE A 20 1.90 7.74 -12.26
CA PHE A 20 0.96 7.28 -11.24
C PHE A 20 1.66 7.01 -9.92
N CYS A 21 2.76 6.25 -9.91
CA CYS A 21 3.44 5.95 -8.65
C CYS A 21 4.14 7.17 -8.05
N GLY A 22 4.64 8.10 -8.88
CA GLY A 22 5.11 9.39 -8.38
C GLY A 22 3.99 10.22 -7.75
N PHE A 23 2.76 10.14 -8.26
CA PHE A 23 1.60 10.73 -7.60
C PHE A 23 1.29 10.04 -6.26
N VAL A 24 1.23 8.70 -6.24
CA VAL A 24 1.00 7.90 -5.04
C VAL A 24 2.02 8.27 -3.97
N GLU A 25 3.31 8.30 -4.29
CA GLU A 25 4.40 8.62 -3.35
C GLU A 25 4.21 9.95 -2.63
N ARG A 26 3.80 10.99 -3.35
CA ARG A 26 3.48 12.31 -2.76
C ARG A 26 2.28 12.29 -1.82
N LYS A 27 1.41 11.27 -1.93
CA LYS A 27 0.17 11.13 -1.18
C LYS A 27 0.25 10.14 -0.04
N ILE A 28 1.13 9.15 -0.08
CA ILE A 28 1.25 8.12 0.95
C ILE A 28 1.31 8.72 2.35
N ARG A 29 2.20 9.68 2.61
CA ARG A 29 2.34 10.27 3.96
C ARG A 29 1.06 10.94 4.46
N GLN A 30 0.38 11.69 3.59
CA GLN A 30 -0.87 12.36 3.94
C GLN A 30 -1.98 11.33 4.26
N GLN A 31 -2.09 10.28 3.46
CA GLN A 31 -3.12 9.26 3.65
C GLN A 31 -2.80 8.33 4.83
N LEU A 32 -1.52 8.08 5.13
CA LEU A 32 -1.10 7.37 6.33
C LEU A 32 -1.47 8.13 7.59
N ALA A 33 -1.25 9.44 7.64
CA ALA A 33 -1.67 10.27 8.78
C ALA A 33 -3.19 10.22 9.01
N HIS A 34 -3.96 10.20 7.92
CA HIS A 34 -5.40 10.03 8.00
C HIS A 34 -5.80 8.63 8.50
N LEU A 35 -5.14 7.59 8.00
CA LEU A 35 -5.35 6.20 8.43
C LEU A 35 -5.02 6.02 9.92
N ASP A 36 -3.92 6.60 10.39
CA ASP A 36 -3.52 6.59 11.81
C ASP A 36 -4.61 7.22 12.70
N THR A 37 -5.26 8.29 12.21
CA THR A 37 -6.39 8.91 12.91
C THR A 37 -7.62 7.98 12.96
N LEU A 38 -7.93 7.30 11.85
CA LEU A 38 -9.06 6.36 11.80
C LEU A 38 -8.85 5.13 12.68
N LEU A 39 -7.59 4.71 12.84
CA LEU A 39 -7.19 3.51 13.58
C LEU A 39 -6.53 3.85 14.92
N GLU A 40 -6.75 5.05 15.45
CA GLU A 40 -6.10 5.55 16.68
C GLU A 40 -6.32 4.62 17.89
N LYS A 41 -7.37 3.79 17.87
CA LYS A 41 -7.63 2.80 18.93
C LYS A 41 -6.62 1.66 18.94
N PHE A 42 -6.00 1.37 17.80
CA PHE A 42 -5.12 0.22 17.60
C PHE A 42 -3.68 0.61 17.29
N ILE A 43 -3.48 1.72 16.56
CA ILE A 43 -2.19 2.15 16.03
C ILE A 43 -1.78 3.46 16.72
N ASP A 44 -0.53 3.52 17.18
CA ASP A 44 0.09 4.76 17.67
C ASP A 44 0.55 5.64 16.50
N TYR A 45 1.29 5.04 15.57
CA TYR A 45 1.74 5.71 14.35
C TYR A 45 2.17 4.72 13.26
N SER A 46 2.12 5.20 12.01
CA SER A 46 2.69 4.55 10.83
C SER A 46 4.06 5.13 10.48
N HIS A 47 5.02 4.27 10.15
CA HIS A 47 6.37 4.65 9.75
C HIS A 47 6.70 4.13 8.35
N LEU A 48 6.68 5.04 7.37
CA LEU A 48 7.09 4.74 6.00
C LEU A 48 8.60 4.54 5.94
N LYS A 49 9.04 3.38 5.46
CA LYS A 49 10.47 3.13 5.21
C LYS A 49 11.00 4.17 4.21
N PRO A 50 12.10 4.89 4.50
CA PRO A 50 12.74 5.78 3.55
C PRO A 50 13.07 5.05 2.25
N THR A 51 12.71 5.65 1.14
CA THR A 51 13.11 5.24 -0.20
C THR A 51 14.52 5.75 -0.47
N ASP A 52 15.51 5.14 0.19
CA ASP A 52 16.89 5.35 -0.22
C ASP A 52 17.06 4.62 -1.56
N ASP A 53 17.34 5.39 -2.61
CA ASP A 53 17.56 4.95 -3.99
C ASP A 53 18.28 3.58 -4.05
N THR A 54 17.56 2.54 -4.48
CA THR A 54 18.01 1.37 -5.29
C THR A 54 17.17 0.12 -5.00
N ASP A 55 16.80 -0.55 -6.09
CA ASP A 55 16.36 -1.96 -6.18
C ASP A 55 15.05 -2.40 -5.53
N TRP A 56 13.93 -2.03 -6.15
CA TRP A 56 12.63 -2.64 -5.81
C TRP A 56 11.88 -3.23 -7.00
N THR A 57 12.62 -3.40 -8.09
CA THR A 57 12.26 -4.29 -9.20
C THR A 57 13.55 -4.85 -9.76
N ASN A 58 13.67 -6.16 -9.91
CA ASN A 58 14.62 -6.72 -10.85
C ASN A 58 14.23 -6.20 -12.26
N ASN A 59 14.79 -5.07 -12.71
CA ASN A 59 14.52 -4.43 -14.00
C ASN A 59 13.05 -4.03 -14.26
N GLY A 60 12.37 -3.40 -13.31
CA GLY A 60 10.98 -2.91 -13.49
C GLY A 60 9.89 -3.96 -13.30
N LYS A 61 10.22 -5.26 -13.11
CA LYS A 61 9.22 -6.35 -13.05
C LYS A 61 8.67 -6.59 -11.65
N CYS A 62 7.36 -6.81 -11.57
CA CYS A 62 6.69 -7.13 -10.31
C CYS A 62 7.04 -8.49 -9.71
N PRO A 63 7.02 -8.62 -8.36
CA PRO A 63 7.11 -9.90 -7.67
C PRO A 63 6.07 -10.89 -8.22
N GLU A 64 6.44 -12.17 -8.25
CA GLU A 64 5.62 -13.22 -8.89
C GLU A 64 4.21 -13.32 -8.30
N LYS A 65 4.07 -13.13 -6.97
CA LYS A 65 2.76 -13.08 -6.30
C LYS A 65 1.87 -11.91 -6.76
N VAL A 66 2.46 -10.78 -7.14
CA VAL A 66 1.72 -9.61 -7.66
C VAL A 66 1.36 -9.85 -9.13
N ARG A 67 2.23 -10.50 -9.90
CA ARG A 67 1.99 -10.89 -11.29
C ARG A 67 0.88 -11.94 -11.40
N SER A 68 0.88 -12.96 -10.56
CA SER A 68 -0.12 -14.04 -10.60
C SER A 68 -1.54 -13.57 -10.29
N ARG A 69 -1.69 -12.49 -9.53
CA ARG A 69 -2.98 -11.82 -9.23
C ARG A 69 -3.49 -10.92 -10.36
N ASN A 70 -2.64 -10.55 -11.33
CA ASN A 70 -3.00 -9.63 -12.41
C ASN A 70 -2.70 -10.23 -13.79
N LYS A 71 -3.21 -11.44 -14.07
CA LYS A 71 -2.98 -12.16 -15.35
C LYS A 71 -3.37 -11.37 -16.61
N ASN A 72 -4.29 -10.40 -16.47
CA ASN A 72 -4.79 -9.57 -17.58
C ASN A 72 -3.88 -8.36 -17.88
N LEU A 73 -2.95 -8.02 -16.98
CA LEU A 73 -1.92 -7.00 -17.22
C LEU A 73 -0.68 -7.72 -17.77
N GLY A 74 -0.40 -7.55 -19.07
CA GLY A 74 0.89 -8.01 -19.62
C GLY A 74 2.04 -7.40 -18.82
N LEU A 75 2.99 -8.22 -18.36
CA LEU A 75 4.21 -7.87 -17.59
C LEU A 75 4.17 -6.48 -16.92
N PRO A 76 3.42 -6.29 -15.82
CA PRO A 76 3.25 -4.97 -15.25
C PRO A 76 4.55 -4.47 -14.61
N PHE A 77 4.80 -3.18 -14.79
CA PHE A 77 5.74 -2.45 -13.97
C PHE A 77 5.15 -2.25 -12.58
N CYS A 78 5.97 -2.20 -11.53
CA CYS A 78 5.49 -1.74 -10.23
C CYS A 78 6.52 -1.03 -9.38
N LYS A 79 5.99 -0.22 -8.46
CA LYS A 79 6.69 0.29 -7.29
C LYS A 79 5.92 -0.17 -6.05
N PHE A 80 6.62 -0.38 -4.95
CA PHE A 80 5.95 -0.64 -3.69
C PHE A 80 6.63 0.05 -2.53
N TRP A 81 5.86 0.26 -1.48
CA TRP A 81 6.30 0.88 -0.24
C TRP A 81 5.96 0.00 0.94
N ILE A 82 6.85 0.01 1.93
CA ILE A 82 6.70 -0.72 3.18
C ILE A 82 6.51 0.29 4.29
N VAL A 83 5.43 0.11 5.04
CA VAL A 83 5.06 0.96 6.16
C VAL A 83 5.02 0.07 7.40
N GLY A 84 5.84 0.37 8.40
CA GLY A 84 5.75 -0.28 9.71
C GLY A 84 4.63 0.34 10.54
N LEU A 85 3.80 -0.49 11.16
CA LEU A 85 2.71 -0.04 12.04
C LEU A 85 3.12 -0.28 13.50
N LYS A 86 3.19 0.79 14.30
CA LYS A 86 3.36 0.67 15.75
C LYS A 86 1.98 0.53 16.38
N THR A 87 1.69 -0.64 16.93
CA THR A 87 0.45 -0.89 17.67
C THR A 87 0.55 -0.41 19.11
N LYS A 88 -0.61 -0.03 19.67
CA LYS A 88 -0.75 0.30 21.08
C LYS A 88 -0.44 -0.90 21.97
N GLU A 89 0.25 -0.66 23.08
CA GLU A 89 0.48 -1.69 24.10
C GLU A 89 -0.85 -2.12 24.70
N ASN A 90 -1.18 -3.41 24.56
CA ASN A 90 -2.47 -3.94 24.95
C ASN A 90 -2.46 -4.24 26.46
N ILE A 91 -2.83 -3.25 27.27
CA ILE A 91 -2.97 -3.41 28.72
C ILE A 91 -4.29 -4.13 29.01
N GLY A 92 -4.26 -5.46 29.08
CA GLY A 92 -5.31 -6.25 29.75
C GLY A 92 -6.24 -7.11 28.87
N THR A 93 -6.12 -7.08 27.54
CA THR A 93 -6.93 -7.93 26.64
C THR A 93 -6.09 -9.03 25.99
N ASP A 94 -6.69 -10.20 25.81
CA ASP A 94 -6.07 -11.35 25.15
C ASP A 94 -5.56 -10.93 23.75
N ASN A 95 -4.24 -10.94 23.55
CA ASN A 95 -3.55 -10.32 22.42
C ASN A 95 -4.12 -10.79 21.06
N LYS A 96 -4.65 -12.01 21.01
CA LYS A 96 -5.30 -12.59 19.83
C LYS A 96 -6.56 -11.84 19.39
N ILE A 97 -7.40 -11.40 20.31
CA ILE A 97 -8.66 -10.71 19.97
C ILE A 97 -8.34 -9.35 19.35
N PHE A 98 -7.44 -8.60 19.98
CA PHE A 98 -6.96 -7.31 19.47
C PHE A 98 -6.40 -7.42 18.06
N LEU A 99 -5.55 -8.40 17.80
CA LEU A 99 -4.98 -8.62 16.46
C LEU A 99 -6.05 -8.98 15.42
N MET A 100 -7.06 -9.74 15.82
CA MET A 100 -8.16 -10.10 14.93
C MET A 100 -9.01 -8.88 14.53
N GLU A 101 -9.30 -8.01 15.50
CA GLU A 101 -10.01 -6.75 15.25
C GLU A 101 -9.18 -5.77 14.41
N LEU A 102 -7.89 -5.59 14.73
CA LEU A 102 -6.97 -4.77 13.95
C LEU A 102 -6.92 -5.22 12.48
N LYS A 103 -6.78 -6.53 12.23
CA LYS A 103 -6.75 -7.09 10.86
C LYS A 103 -8.04 -6.82 10.12
N LYS A 104 -9.18 -6.95 10.79
CA LYS A 104 -10.49 -6.68 10.20
C LYS A 104 -10.62 -5.21 9.82
N GLU A 105 -10.33 -4.30 10.74
CA GLU A 105 -10.40 -2.86 10.51
C GLU A 105 -9.43 -2.43 9.39
N LEU A 106 -8.18 -2.90 9.41
CA LEU A 106 -7.23 -2.64 8.32
C LEU A 106 -7.76 -3.17 6.98
N GLY A 107 -8.27 -4.40 6.93
CA GLY A 107 -8.82 -4.97 5.70
C GLY A 107 -9.97 -4.13 5.12
N GLU A 108 -10.84 -3.61 5.96
CA GLU A 108 -11.95 -2.76 5.52
C GLU A 108 -11.52 -1.35 5.12
N LYS A 109 -10.56 -0.76 5.83
CA LYS A 109 -10.14 0.65 5.64
C LYS A 109 -9.10 0.83 4.53
N LEU A 110 -8.22 -0.14 4.29
CA LEU A 110 -7.16 0.00 3.29
C LEU A 110 -7.72 0.21 1.88
N GLU A 111 -8.67 -0.61 1.44
CA GLU A 111 -9.25 -0.45 0.11
C GLU A 111 -10.18 0.78 0.05
N LYS A 112 -11.08 0.93 1.03
CA LYS A 112 -12.16 1.93 0.99
C LYS A 112 -11.74 3.35 1.35
N GLU A 113 -10.73 3.51 2.20
CA GLU A 113 -10.32 4.83 2.69
C GLU A 113 -8.92 5.21 2.19
N PHE A 114 -7.97 4.27 2.14
CA PHE A 114 -6.62 4.59 1.71
C PHE A 114 -6.48 4.57 0.18
N ASP A 115 -6.68 3.41 -0.45
CA ASP A 115 -6.52 3.24 -1.90
C ASP A 115 -7.53 4.10 -2.67
N ALA A 116 -8.82 4.03 -2.31
CA ALA A 116 -9.88 4.77 -3.00
C ALA A 116 -9.70 6.30 -2.93
N LYS A 117 -9.17 6.86 -1.84
CA LYS A 117 -8.91 8.31 -1.77
C LYS A 117 -7.76 8.72 -2.67
N ILE A 118 -6.67 7.95 -2.70
CA ILE A 118 -5.55 8.23 -3.61
C ILE A 118 -6.03 8.17 -5.06
N TYR A 119 -6.80 7.14 -5.43
CA TYR A 119 -7.39 7.05 -6.76
C TYR A 119 -8.28 8.22 -7.09
N LYS A 120 -9.27 8.53 -6.24
CA LYS A 120 -10.22 9.63 -6.48
C LYS A 120 -9.48 10.96 -6.70
N GLU A 121 -8.44 11.23 -5.92
CA GLU A 121 -7.62 12.43 -6.11
C GLU A 121 -6.82 12.39 -7.43
N TYR A 122 -6.34 11.22 -7.87
CA TYR A 122 -5.66 11.05 -9.15
C TYR A 122 -6.63 11.23 -10.33
N GLU A 123 -7.80 10.59 -10.29
CA GLU A 123 -8.81 10.69 -11.37
C GLU A 123 -9.24 12.14 -11.61
N VAL A 124 -9.54 12.87 -10.52
CA VAL A 124 -9.97 14.27 -10.58
C VAL A 124 -8.90 15.17 -11.22
N LYS A 125 -7.62 14.86 -11.04
CA LYS A 125 -6.49 15.69 -11.49
C LYS A 125 -5.91 15.28 -12.84
N VAL A 126 -6.00 14.01 -13.23
CA VAL A 126 -5.23 13.45 -14.35
C VAL A 126 -6.11 12.78 -15.40
N LEU A 127 -7.22 12.13 -15.03
CA LEU A 127 -8.02 11.34 -15.97
C LEU A 127 -9.12 12.12 -16.71
N LYS A 128 -9.27 13.43 -16.46
CA LYS A 128 -10.21 14.26 -17.25
C LYS A 128 -9.86 14.34 -18.74
N GLU A 129 -8.67 13.90 -19.16
CA GLU A 129 -8.22 14.08 -20.55
C GLU A 129 -7.60 12.84 -21.24
N TRP A 130 -7.41 11.67 -20.60
CA TRP A 130 -6.62 10.57 -21.19
C TRP A 130 -7.28 9.17 -21.10
N TYR A 131 -7.23 8.45 -22.23
CA TYR A 131 -7.74 7.10 -22.48
C TYR A 131 -7.23 6.02 -21.51
N CYS A 132 -8.06 4.98 -21.30
CA CYS A 132 -7.84 3.72 -20.58
C CYS A 132 -6.41 3.47 -20.05
N GLN A 133 -6.13 3.93 -18.83
CA GLN A 133 -4.89 3.61 -18.14
C GLN A 133 -5.05 2.30 -17.35
N ASN A 134 -4.33 1.26 -17.75
CA ASN A 134 -4.21 0.01 -17.01
C ASN A 134 -3.24 0.18 -15.82
N ILE A 135 -3.66 0.97 -14.84
CA ILE A 135 -2.95 1.25 -13.59
C ILE A 135 -3.68 0.60 -12.42
N LYS A 136 -2.93 0.19 -11.38
CA LYS A 136 -3.52 -0.38 -10.17
C LYS A 136 -2.73 -0.02 -8.91
N LEU A 137 -3.38 0.62 -7.95
CA LEU A 137 -2.96 0.71 -6.55
C LEU A 137 -3.65 -0.40 -5.75
N HIS A 138 -2.89 -1.06 -4.90
CA HIS A 138 -3.37 -2.08 -3.97
C HIS A 138 -2.56 -2.05 -2.69
N SER A 139 -3.24 -1.87 -1.57
CA SER A 139 -2.66 -1.95 -0.24
C SER A 139 -3.06 -3.22 0.48
N GLN A 140 -2.14 -3.84 1.21
CA GLN A 140 -2.42 -5.02 2.03
C GLN A 140 -1.62 -5.01 3.33
N TYR A 141 -2.22 -5.58 4.37
CA TYR A 141 -1.55 -5.86 5.63
C TYR A 141 -0.68 -7.12 5.53
N ALA A 142 0.45 -7.13 6.23
CA ALA A 142 1.31 -8.30 6.41
C ALA A 142 1.95 -8.29 7.81
N GLU A 143 2.16 -9.48 8.37
CA GLU A 143 3.00 -9.65 9.57
C GLU A 143 4.48 -9.73 9.20
N ALA A 144 5.36 -9.46 10.18
CA ALA A 144 6.82 -9.55 10.00
C ALA A 144 7.27 -10.89 9.40
N ALA A 145 6.67 -12.00 9.83
CA ALA A 145 6.98 -13.34 9.34
C ALA A 145 6.56 -13.55 7.87
N GLU A 146 5.59 -12.78 7.37
CA GLU A 146 5.07 -12.86 6.01
C GLU A 146 5.80 -11.90 5.06
N LEU A 147 6.48 -10.88 5.60
CA LEU A 147 7.13 -9.82 4.84
C LEU A 147 8.14 -10.36 3.82
N ALA A 148 8.94 -11.36 4.20
CA ALA A 148 9.92 -12.00 3.32
C ALA A 148 9.32 -12.65 2.07
N GLN A 149 8.01 -12.88 2.03
CA GLN A 149 7.33 -13.44 0.86
C GLN A 149 6.93 -12.36 -0.17
N PHE A 150 7.17 -11.08 0.15
CA PHE A 150 6.86 -9.91 -0.66
C PHE A 150 8.10 -9.08 -1.04
N LEU A 151 9.26 -9.44 -0.47
CA LEU A 151 10.59 -8.90 -0.78
C LEU A 151 11.30 -9.84 -1.76
#